data_AF-A0AAU8Y0D5-F1
#
_entry.id   AF-A0AAU8Y0D5-F1
#
_cell.length_a   1.000
_cell.length_b   1.000
_cell.length_c   1.000
_cell.angle_alpha   90.00
_cell.angle_beta   90.00
_cell.angle_gamma   90.00
#
_symmetry.space_group_name_H-M   'P 1'
#
loop_
_entity.id
_entity.type
_entity.pdbx_description
1 polymer ?
#
loop_
_entity_poly.entity_id
_entity_poly.type
_entity_poly.pdbx_seq_one_letter_code
_entity_poly.pdbx_strand_id
1 'polypeptide(L)'
;MSVVETLREFSEVWKLFSEIPDDATLNVELASLYLGISVKSLARYRQNGGGPAYIQYQVENSKARNQRVNYLLKDLRAWRDNHKVQNTMHAAQIRGLTFTSLTDLCEPHPFWLSNFSGQKIISHALTTSDDLFRKLLSEPNVDIVWISVEQAIFKEWENKNERIIWHNIFITILNNLSYASEAAQERYTMNDVLGS
;
A
#
# COMPACT_ATOMS: atom_id res chain seq x y z
N MET A 1 12.90 -8.38 -32.38
CA MET A 1 11.47 -8.72 -32.26
C MET A 1 10.71 -7.40 -32.37
N SER A 2 9.82 -7.27 -33.34
CA SER A 2 9.02 -6.05 -33.50
C SER A 2 7.92 -5.97 -32.44
N VAL A 3 7.45 -4.76 -32.13
CA VAL A 3 6.34 -4.54 -31.18
C VAL A 3 5.10 -5.37 -31.56
N VAL A 4 4.84 -5.54 -32.86
CA VAL A 4 3.71 -6.31 -33.38
C VAL A 4 3.88 -7.81 -33.14
N GLU A 5 5.09 -8.34 -33.28
CA GLU A 5 5.39 -9.75 -32.99
C GLU A 5 5.24 -10.04 -31.49
N THR A 6 5.77 -9.17 -30.63
CA THR A 6 5.60 -9.30 -29.17
C THR A 6 4.12 -9.28 -28.76
N LEU A 7 3.31 -8.43 -29.38
CA LEU A 7 1.86 -8.39 -29.11
C LEU A 7 1.13 -9.66 -29.59
N ARG A 8 1.55 -10.28 -30.70
CA ARG A 8 0.98 -11.55 -31.18
C ARG A 8 1.32 -12.70 -30.24
N GLU A 9 2.59 -12.85 -29.87
CA GLU A 9 3.03 -13.86 -28.91
C GLU A 9 2.28 -13.72 -27.58
N PHE A 10 2.11 -12.49 -27.11
CA PHE A 10 1.35 -12.21 -25.89
C PHE A 10 -0.12 -12.61 -26.02
N SER A 11 -0.77 -12.27 -27.14
CA SER A 11 -2.17 -12.64 -27.42
C SER A 11 -2.40 -14.16 -27.41
N GLU A 12 -1.48 -14.92 -28.02
CA GLU A 12 -1.54 -16.38 -28.05
C GLU A 12 -1.40 -16.98 -26.64
N VAL A 13 -0.44 -16.48 -25.85
CA VAL A 13 -0.26 -16.91 -24.45
C VAL A 13 -1.50 -16.59 -23.61
N TRP A 14 -2.12 -15.42 -23.80
CA TRP A 14 -3.35 -15.06 -23.09
C TRP A 14 -4.53 -15.95 -23.46
N LYS A 15 -4.66 -16.30 -24.74
CA LYS A 15 -5.70 -17.21 -25.21
C LYS A 15 -5.56 -18.58 -24.53
N LEU A 16 -4.34 -19.11 -24.45
CA LEU A 16 -4.06 -20.36 -23.75
C LEU A 16 -4.48 -20.29 -22.28
N PHE A 17 -4.15 -19.22 -21.56
CA PHE A 17 -4.58 -19.06 -20.16
C PHE A 17 -6.10 -18.86 -19.99
N SER A 18 -6.79 -18.31 -20.99
CA SER A 18 -8.24 -18.09 -20.95
C SER A 18 -9.03 -19.38 -21.09
N GLU A 19 -8.48 -20.38 -21.78
CA GLU A 19 -9.11 -21.68 -22.03
C GLU A 19 -8.88 -22.69 -20.89
N ILE A 20 -7.94 -22.40 -19.98
CA ILE A 20 -7.66 -23.25 -18.81
C ILE A 20 -8.75 -23.06 -17.75
N PRO A 21 -9.35 -24.15 -17.23
CA PRO A 21 -10.37 -24.07 -16.22
C PRO A 21 -9.82 -23.60 -14.86
N ASP A 22 -10.68 -23.03 -14.04
CA ASP A 22 -10.31 -22.35 -12.79
C ASP A 22 -9.73 -23.29 -11.71
N ASP A 23 -10.12 -24.57 -11.73
CA ASP A 23 -9.62 -25.64 -10.88
C ASP A 23 -8.34 -26.29 -11.41
N ALA A 24 -7.84 -25.87 -12.56
CA ALA A 24 -6.56 -26.33 -13.08
C ALA A 24 -5.41 -25.97 -12.14
N THR A 25 -4.54 -26.95 -11.93
CA THR A 25 -3.35 -26.80 -11.11
C THR A 25 -2.16 -26.40 -11.98
N LEU A 26 -1.56 -25.25 -11.68
CA LEU A 26 -0.38 -24.71 -12.35
C LEU A 26 0.87 -24.89 -11.48
N ASN A 27 1.98 -25.23 -12.12
CA ASN A 27 3.29 -25.25 -11.46
C ASN A 27 3.80 -23.80 -11.22
N VAL A 28 4.92 -23.68 -10.51
CA VAL A 28 5.50 -22.37 -10.17
C VAL A 28 5.87 -21.54 -11.42
N GLU A 29 6.34 -22.18 -12.48
CA GLU A 29 6.76 -21.52 -13.72
C GLU A 29 5.56 -20.87 -14.42
N LEU A 30 4.51 -21.64 -14.67
CA LEU A 30 3.27 -21.17 -15.30
C LEU A 30 2.55 -20.14 -14.44
N ALA A 31 2.53 -20.32 -13.11
CA ALA A 31 1.96 -19.34 -12.19
C ALA A 31 2.72 -18.01 -12.23
N SER A 32 4.05 -18.06 -12.28
CA SER A 32 4.89 -16.85 -12.37
C SER A 32 4.70 -16.13 -13.70
N LEU A 33 4.57 -16.89 -14.80
CA LEU A 33 4.27 -16.37 -16.13
C LEU A 33 2.89 -15.70 -16.16
N TYR A 34 1.87 -16.37 -15.63
CA TYR A 34 0.51 -15.84 -15.55
C TYR A 34 0.42 -14.52 -14.78
N LEU A 35 1.15 -14.42 -13.67
CA LEU A 35 1.20 -13.22 -12.83
C LEU A 35 2.14 -12.13 -13.38
N GLY A 36 2.93 -12.42 -14.41
CA GLY A 36 3.92 -11.48 -14.96
C GLY A 36 5.05 -11.13 -13.99
N ILE A 37 5.43 -12.07 -13.11
CA ILE A 37 6.51 -11.88 -12.12
C ILE A 37 7.57 -12.97 -12.21
N SER A 38 8.77 -12.73 -11.68
CA SER A 38 9.79 -13.78 -11.61
C SER A 38 9.41 -14.90 -10.63
N VAL A 39 9.84 -16.13 -10.91
CA VAL A 39 9.75 -17.28 -9.98
C VAL A 39 10.32 -16.92 -8.59
N LYS A 40 11.40 -16.15 -8.54
CA LYS A 40 12.02 -15.67 -7.31
C LYS A 40 11.10 -14.73 -6.53
N SER A 41 10.42 -13.80 -7.21
CA SER A 41 9.44 -12.91 -6.60
C SER A 41 8.26 -13.69 -6.04
N LEU A 42 7.73 -14.67 -6.79
CA LEU A 42 6.63 -15.52 -6.34
C LEU A 42 7.02 -16.36 -5.11
N ALA A 43 8.24 -16.91 -5.08
CA ALA A 43 8.77 -17.61 -3.92
C ALA A 43 8.88 -16.70 -2.68
N ARG A 44 9.34 -15.45 -2.87
CA ARG A 44 9.42 -14.46 -1.78
C ARG A 44 8.04 -14.10 -1.24
N TYR A 45 7.05 -13.87 -2.10
CA TYR A 45 5.68 -13.57 -1.64
C TYR A 45 5.09 -14.71 -0.82
N ARG A 46 5.33 -15.95 -1.24
CA ARG A 46 4.94 -17.14 -0.46
C ARG A 46 5.62 -17.17 0.92
N GLN A 47 6.93 -16.93 1.00
CA GLN A 47 7.67 -16.92 2.26
C GLN A 47 7.19 -15.85 3.24
N ASN A 48 6.76 -14.70 2.72
CA ASN A 48 6.33 -13.56 3.53
C ASN A 48 4.81 -13.55 3.80
N GLY A 49 4.07 -14.58 3.35
CA GLY A 49 2.61 -14.65 3.51
C GLY A 49 1.80 -13.69 2.63
N GLY A 50 2.42 -13.02 1.66
CA GLY A 50 1.77 -12.04 0.76
C GLY A 50 1.41 -12.57 -0.63
N GLY A 51 1.68 -13.85 -0.91
CA GLY A 51 1.44 -14.47 -2.21
C GLY A 51 0.05 -15.12 -2.35
N PRO A 52 -0.32 -15.57 -3.55
CA PRO A 52 -1.52 -16.38 -3.76
C PRO A 52 -1.49 -17.65 -2.92
N ALA A 53 -2.67 -18.18 -2.59
CA ALA A 53 -2.80 -19.49 -1.97
C ALA A 53 -2.15 -20.57 -2.84
N TYR A 54 -1.56 -21.58 -2.20
CA TYR A 54 -0.80 -22.62 -2.90
C TYR A 54 -1.10 -24.00 -2.30
N ILE A 55 -0.96 -25.02 -3.15
CA ILE A 55 -1.05 -26.42 -2.78
C ILE A 55 0.36 -26.95 -2.61
N GLN A 56 0.61 -27.58 -1.47
CA GLN A 56 1.81 -28.32 -1.19
C GLN A 56 1.43 -29.70 -0.68
N TYR A 57 1.67 -30.73 -1.50
CA TYR A 57 1.35 -32.10 -1.13
C TYR A 57 2.33 -32.59 -0.08
N GLN A 58 1.82 -32.87 1.12
CA GLN A 58 2.59 -33.50 2.18
C GLN A 58 2.68 -34.99 1.87
N VAL A 59 3.90 -35.51 1.73
CA VAL A 59 4.12 -36.96 1.64
C VAL A 59 4.24 -37.49 3.07
N GLU A 60 3.43 -38.47 3.45
CA GLU A 60 3.52 -39.12 4.77
C GLU A 60 4.98 -39.52 5.07
N ASN A 61 5.45 -39.20 6.27
CA ASN A 61 6.82 -39.43 6.77
C ASN A 61 7.96 -38.64 6.10
N SER A 62 7.68 -37.67 5.23
CA SER A 62 8.74 -36.83 4.64
C SER A 62 8.98 -35.54 5.43
N LYS A 63 10.19 -35.40 6.01
CA LYS A 63 10.71 -34.12 6.55
C LYS A 63 11.37 -33.24 5.47
N ALA A 64 11.23 -33.59 4.18
CA ALA A 64 11.91 -32.88 3.11
C ALA A 64 11.29 -31.50 2.87
N ARG A 65 12.12 -30.45 2.95
CA ARG A 65 11.73 -29.04 2.80
C ARG A 65 11.38 -28.66 1.35
N ASN A 66 11.85 -29.42 0.37
CA ASN A 66 11.73 -29.11 -1.07
C ASN A 66 10.55 -29.85 -1.72
N GLN A 67 9.36 -29.70 -1.15
CA GLN A 67 8.15 -30.25 -1.78
C GLN A 67 7.70 -29.36 -2.94
N ARG A 68 7.08 -29.99 -3.96
CA ARG A 68 6.54 -29.27 -5.10
C ARG A 68 5.39 -28.36 -4.65
N VAL A 69 5.43 -27.12 -5.12
CA VAL A 69 4.40 -26.10 -4.89
C VAL A 69 3.61 -25.91 -6.17
N ASN A 70 2.29 -25.94 -6.06
CA ASN A 70 1.38 -25.67 -7.17
C ASN A 70 0.33 -24.63 -6.77
N TYR A 71 -0.37 -24.09 -7.76
CA TYR A 71 -1.36 -23.03 -7.59
C TYR A 71 -2.62 -23.38 -8.36
N LEU A 72 -3.81 -23.10 -7.83
CA LEU A 72 -5.03 -23.15 -8.63
C LEU A 72 -5.17 -21.86 -9.43
N LEU A 73 -5.61 -21.96 -10.68
CA LEU A 73 -5.79 -20.78 -11.53
C LEU A 73 -6.79 -19.77 -10.93
N LYS A 74 -7.86 -20.24 -10.30
CA LYS A 74 -8.83 -19.38 -9.59
C LYS A 74 -8.19 -18.53 -8.49
N ASP A 75 -7.24 -19.10 -7.74
CA ASP A 75 -6.59 -18.40 -6.62
C ASP A 75 -5.59 -17.36 -7.16
N LEU A 76 -4.95 -17.65 -8.29
CA LEU A 76 -4.10 -16.68 -9.01
C LEU A 76 -4.93 -15.51 -9.56
N ARG A 77 -6.11 -15.79 -10.15
CA ARG A 77 -7.06 -14.77 -10.61
C ARG A 77 -7.50 -13.87 -9.46
N ALA A 78 -8.00 -14.48 -8.37
CA ALA A 78 -8.47 -13.77 -7.19
C ALA A 78 -7.36 -12.92 -6.56
N TRP A 79 -6.16 -13.47 -6.41
CA TRP A 79 -5.02 -12.72 -5.88
C TRP A 79 -4.70 -11.51 -6.79
N ARG A 80 -4.61 -11.69 -8.10
CA ARG A 80 -4.33 -10.60 -9.04
C ARG A 80 -5.40 -9.51 -8.97
N ASP A 81 -6.66 -9.89 -8.92
CA ASP A 81 -7.78 -8.93 -8.88
C ASP A 81 -7.80 -8.14 -7.56
N ASN A 82 -7.48 -8.78 -6.44
CA ASN A 82 -7.35 -8.14 -5.13
C ASN A 82 -6.11 -7.24 -5.01
N HIS A 83 -5.11 -7.39 -5.88
CA HIS A 83 -3.88 -6.59 -5.88
C HIS A 83 -3.87 -5.47 -6.94
N LYS A 84 -5.03 -5.19 -7.55
CA LYS A 84 -5.18 -4.03 -8.44
C LYS A 84 -5.17 -2.74 -7.64
N VAL A 85 -4.24 -1.86 -7.98
CA VAL A 85 -4.17 -0.49 -7.46
C VAL A 85 -4.64 0.47 -8.55
N GLN A 86 -5.42 1.48 -8.18
CA GLN A 86 -6.00 2.42 -9.14
C GLN A 86 -5.08 3.60 -9.45
N ASN A 87 -4.17 3.93 -8.53
CA ASN A 87 -3.17 4.97 -8.67
C ASN A 87 -2.05 4.77 -7.63
N THR A 88 -0.99 5.55 -7.73
CA THR A 88 0.17 5.48 -6.83
C THR A 88 -0.20 5.73 -5.37
N MET A 89 -1.19 6.58 -5.10
CA MET A 89 -1.65 6.90 -3.75
C MET A 89 -2.37 5.71 -3.10
N HIS A 90 -3.26 5.04 -3.85
CA HIS A 90 -3.93 3.81 -3.42
C HIS A 90 -2.92 2.68 -3.14
N ALA A 91 -1.86 2.59 -3.94
CA ALA A 91 -0.78 1.64 -3.69
C ALA A 91 0.01 1.95 -2.41
N ALA A 92 0.19 3.22 -2.06
CA ALA A 92 0.83 3.63 -0.81
C ALA A 92 -0.07 3.37 0.41
N GLN A 93 -1.39 3.60 0.27
CA GLN A 93 -2.39 3.28 1.29
C GLN A 93 -2.39 1.79 1.65
N ILE A 94 -2.47 0.89 0.66
CA ILE A 94 -2.42 -0.56 0.89
C ILE A 94 -1.12 -1.00 1.59
N ARG A 95 -0.04 -0.26 1.40
CA ARG A 95 1.26 -0.55 2.03
C ARG A 95 1.42 0.03 3.45
N GLY A 96 0.40 0.70 3.97
CA GLY A 96 0.49 1.38 5.27
C GLY A 96 1.50 2.54 5.28
N LEU A 97 1.80 3.11 4.11
CA LEU A 97 2.76 4.21 3.96
C LEU A 97 2.07 5.58 4.02
N THR A 98 0.79 5.62 4.38
CA THR A 98 -0.02 6.83 4.44
C THR A 98 -0.92 6.80 5.66
N PHE A 99 -1.29 7.96 6.15
CA PHE A 99 -2.35 8.14 7.13
C PHE A 99 -3.68 7.58 6.57
N THR A 100 -4.26 6.61 7.26
CA THR A 100 -5.50 5.91 6.92
C THR A 100 -6.62 6.15 7.93
N SER A 101 -6.28 6.64 9.13
CA SER A 101 -7.22 6.83 10.24
C SER A 101 -7.02 8.17 10.95
N LEU A 102 -8.03 8.56 11.73
CA LEU A 102 -7.90 9.69 12.66
C LEU A 102 -6.77 9.46 13.67
N THR A 103 -6.59 8.21 14.13
CA THR A 103 -5.55 7.85 15.08
C THR A 103 -4.17 8.20 14.54
N ASP A 104 -3.92 7.94 13.25
CA ASP A 104 -2.63 8.25 12.61
C ASP A 104 -2.32 9.76 12.66
N LEU A 105 -3.35 10.62 12.61
CA LEU A 105 -3.19 12.08 12.73
C LEU A 105 -2.92 12.54 14.17
N CYS A 106 -3.33 11.75 15.16
CA CYS A 106 -3.20 12.04 16.58
C CYS A 106 -1.93 11.43 17.20
N GLU A 107 -1.33 10.43 16.55
CA GLU A 107 -0.06 9.86 16.99
C GLU A 107 1.10 10.88 16.86
N PRO A 108 2.09 10.86 17.77
CA PRO A 108 3.25 11.73 17.65
C PRO A 108 4.12 11.38 16.43
N HIS A 109 4.38 12.37 15.60
CA HIS A 109 5.27 12.30 14.44
C HIS A 109 6.45 13.27 14.60
N PRO A 110 7.61 12.96 13.99
CA PRO A 110 8.78 13.81 14.12
C PRO A 110 8.73 15.00 13.14
N PHE A 111 8.81 16.21 13.67
CA PHE A 111 8.89 17.46 12.91
C PHE A 111 10.16 18.22 13.26
N TRP A 112 10.78 18.83 12.25
CA TRP A 112 11.86 19.79 12.44
C TRP A 112 11.27 21.12 12.92
N LEU A 113 11.81 21.65 14.01
CA LEU A 113 11.38 22.90 14.64
C LEU A 113 12.55 23.88 14.70
N SER A 114 12.34 25.07 14.15
CA SER A 114 13.24 26.21 14.28
C SER A 114 12.95 26.97 15.56
N ASN A 115 13.99 27.24 16.35
CA ASN A 115 13.92 28.06 17.56
C ASN A 115 14.49 29.48 17.36
N PHE A 116 14.90 29.84 16.14
CA PHE A 116 15.63 31.08 15.87
C PHE A 116 14.76 32.35 15.93
N SER A 117 13.49 32.28 15.52
CA SER A 117 12.58 33.43 15.46
C SER A 117 11.16 33.08 15.94
N GLY A 118 11.10 32.51 17.15
CA GLY A 118 9.91 31.80 17.64
C GLY A 118 9.87 30.36 17.12
N GLN A 119 9.04 29.53 17.75
CA GLN A 119 8.92 28.11 17.42
C GLN A 119 8.13 27.93 16.12
N LYS A 120 8.84 27.58 15.03
CA LYS A 120 8.23 27.36 13.71
C LYS A 120 8.57 25.97 13.18
N ILE A 121 7.56 25.28 12.66
CA ILE A 121 7.77 24.01 11.97
C ILE A 121 8.41 24.28 10.61
N ILE A 122 9.50 23.57 10.34
CA ILE A 122 10.23 23.64 9.07
C ILE A 122 9.62 22.63 8.09
N SER A 123 9.62 21.35 8.49
CA SER A 123 9.15 20.21 7.70
C SER A 123 8.97 18.98 8.58
N HIS A 124 8.37 17.92 8.03
CA HIS A 124 8.31 16.63 8.69
C HIS A 124 9.61 15.84 8.46
N ALA A 125 10.17 15.26 9.52
CA ALA A 125 11.54 14.73 9.49
C ALA A 125 11.70 13.53 8.55
N LEU A 126 10.65 12.71 8.38
CA LEU A 126 10.70 11.51 7.53
C LEU A 126 10.39 11.78 6.04
N THR A 127 9.94 12.99 5.69
CA THR A 127 9.63 13.35 4.29
C THR A 127 10.53 14.47 3.78
N THR A 128 11.46 14.93 4.61
CA THR A 128 12.46 15.93 4.25
C THR A 128 13.47 15.31 3.28
N SER A 129 13.92 16.06 2.27
CA SER A 129 14.95 15.59 1.35
C SER A 129 16.29 15.36 2.07
N ASP A 130 17.10 14.42 1.58
CA ASP A 130 18.41 14.12 2.18
C ASP A 130 19.31 15.35 2.34
N ASP A 131 19.30 16.26 1.35
CA ASP A 131 20.08 17.49 1.38
C ASP A 131 19.62 18.43 2.50
N LEU A 132 18.29 18.62 2.62
CA LEU A 132 17.72 19.46 3.67
C LEU A 132 17.90 18.80 5.04
N PHE A 133 17.74 17.49 5.15
CA PHE A 133 17.97 16.74 6.38
C PHE A 133 19.39 16.94 6.90
N ARG A 134 20.42 16.78 6.05
CA ARG A 134 21.83 16.99 6.42
C ARG A 134 22.11 18.42 6.88
N LYS A 135 21.49 19.39 6.20
CA LYS A 135 21.58 20.80 6.58
C LYS A 135 20.99 21.00 7.98
N LEU A 136 19.74 20.59 8.21
CA LEU A 136 19.03 20.77 9.47
C LEU A 136 19.72 20.07 10.64
N LEU A 137 20.32 18.90 10.41
CA LEU A 137 21.08 18.18 11.43
C LEU A 137 22.29 18.97 11.95
N SER A 138 22.83 19.88 11.13
CA SER A 138 24.00 20.69 11.49
C SER A 138 23.62 22.07 12.03
N GLU A 139 22.33 22.42 12.04
CA GLU A 139 21.85 23.73 12.46
C GLU A 139 21.64 23.77 14.00
N PRO A 140 22.33 24.65 14.73
CA PRO A 140 22.32 24.64 16.20
C PRO A 140 21.00 25.10 16.85
N ASN A 141 20.11 25.74 16.08
CA ASN A 141 18.82 26.25 16.56
C ASN A 141 17.64 25.46 16.00
N VAL A 142 17.88 24.23 15.54
CA VAL A 142 16.87 23.35 14.97
C VAL A 142 16.83 22.05 15.76
N ASP A 143 15.64 21.66 16.21
CA ASP A 143 15.40 20.43 16.97
C ASP A 143 14.35 19.56 16.29
N ILE A 144 14.31 18.27 16.64
CA ILE A 144 13.19 17.38 16.30
C ILE A 144 12.21 17.37 17.46
N VAL A 145 10.95 17.72 17.19
CA VAL A 145 9.84 17.60 18.14
C VAL A 145 8.88 16.50 17.71
N TRP A 146 8.34 15.78 18.69
CA TRP A 146 7.36 14.72 18.48
C TRP A 146 5.99 15.24 18.84
N ILE A 147 5.19 15.59 17.83
CA ILE A 147 3.86 16.14 17.98
C ILE A 147 2.92 15.51 16.96
N SER A 148 1.62 15.53 17.23
CA SER A 148 0.62 15.04 16.29
C SER A 148 0.52 15.95 15.06
N VAL A 149 0.04 15.42 13.93
CA VAL A 149 -0.25 16.23 12.73
C VAL A 149 -1.35 17.25 13.05
N GLU A 150 -2.33 16.84 13.85
CA GLU A 150 -3.39 17.70 14.36
C GLU A 150 -2.83 18.92 15.13
N GLN A 151 -1.84 18.75 15.99
CA GLN A 151 -1.17 19.87 16.67
C GLN A 151 -0.28 20.69 15.72
N ALA A 152 0.45 20.01 14.83
CA ALA A 152 1.39 20.64 13.93
C ALA A 152 0.72 21.64 12.98
N ILE A 153 -0.50 21.36 12.50
CA ILE A 153 -1.17 22.22 11.51
C ILE A 153 -1.59 23.59 12.07
N PHE A 154 -1.72 23.70 13.39
CA PHE A 154 -2.07 24.91 14.13
C PHE A 154 -0.85 25.66 14.69
N LYS A 155 0.37 25.13 14.54
CA LYS A 155 1.61 25.86 14.81
C LYS A 155 1.99 26.78 13.64
N GLU A 156 2.94 27.68 13.88
CA GLU A 156 3.55 28.46 12.81
C GLU A 156 4.47 27.59 11.96
N TRP A 157 4.52 27.85 10.64
CA TRP A 157 5.38 27.14 9.69
C TRP A 157 6.31 28.12 8.98
N GLU A 158 7.56 27.72 8.75
CA GLU A 158 8.49 28.51 7.93
C GLU A 158 8.10 28.47 6.45
N ASN A 159 7.63 27.32 5.97
CA ASN A 159 7.34 27.09 4.56
C ASN A 159 5.86 26.76 4.32
N LYS A 160 5.15 27.64 3.62
CA LYS A 160 3.75 27.45 3.23
C LYS A 160 3.52 26.21 2.34
N ASN A 161 4.50 25.85 1.51
CA ASN A 161 4.40 24.71 0.60
C ASN A 161 4.57 23.38 1.35
N GLU A 162 5.33 23.36 2.45
CA GLU A 162 5.37 22.20 3.33
C GLU A 162 4.05 22.09 4.11
N ARG A 163 3.59 23.21 4.69
CA ARG A 163 2.32 23.24 5.44
C ARG A 163 1.13 22.77 4.61
N ILE A 164 1.03 23.15 3.33
CA ILE A 164 -0.13 22.81 2.49
C ILE A 164 -0.23 21.29 2.25
N ILE A 165 0.89 20.56 2.21
CA ILE A 165 0.90 19.10 2.08
C ILE A 165 0.17 18.49 3.28
N TRP A 166 0.57 18.89 4.49
CA TRP A 166 -0.02 18.40 5.73
C TRP A 166 -1.48 18.84 5.90
N HIS A 167 -1.81 20.07 5.49
CA HIS A 167 -3.19 20.55 5.46
C HIS A 167 -4.09 19.66 4.58
N ASN A 168 -3.62 19.36 3.36
CA ASN A 168 -4.38 18.56 2.40
C ASN A 168 -4.58 17.13 2.90
N ILE A 169 -3.54 16.53 3.50
CA ILE A 169 -3.63 15.20 4.14
C ILE A 169 -4.69 15.23 5.25
N PHE A 170 -4.59 16.21 6.16
CA PHE A 170 -5.49 16.36 7.29
C PHE A 170 -6.96 16.51 6.86
N ILE A 171 -7.26 17.43 5.94
CA ILE A 171 -8.63 17.65 5.45
C ILE A 171 -9.16 16.46 4.65
N THR A 172 -8.32 15.82 3.84
CA THR A 172 -8.74 14.64 3.06
C THR A 172 -9.22 13.52 3.99
N ILE A 173 -8.49 13.26 5.07
CA ILE A 173 -8.84 12.20 6.02
C ILE A 173 -10.12 12.54 6.78
N LEU A 174 -10.25 13.77 7.26
CA LEU A 174 -11.47 14.20 7.96
C LEU A 174 -12.71 14.13 7.06
N ASN A 175 -12.60 14.56 5.80
CA ASN A 175 -13.70 14.46 4.85
C ASN A 175 -14.09 13.00 4.57
N ASN A 176 -13.10 12.12 4.39
CA ASN A 176 -13.36 10.69 4.19
C ASN A 176 -14.07 10.06 5.39
N LEU A 177 -13.69 10.44 6.62
CA LEU A 177 -14.37 9.99 7.84
C LEU A 177 -15.80 10.52 7.92
N SER A 178 -16.03 11.78 7.55
CA SER A 178 -17.37 12.36 7.48
C SER A 178 -18.26 11.57 6.52
N TYR A 179 -17.79 11.35 5.28
CA TYR A 179 -18.55 10.60 4.27
C TYR A 179 -18.81 9.15 4.69
N ALA A 180 -17.82 8.49 5.33
CA ALA A 180 -17.99 7.13 5.83
C ALA A 180 -19.05 7.07 6.94
N SER A 181 -19.11 8.07 7.83
CA SER A 181 -20.12 8.18 8.88
C SER A 181 -21.51 8.40 8.30
N GLU A 182 -21.65 9.30 7.32
CA GLU A 182 -22.92 9.56 6.63
C GLU A 182 -23.44 8.28 5.95
N ALA A 183 -22.60 7.61 5.18
CA ALA A 183 -22.96 6.36 4.51
C ALA A 183 -23.35 5.25 5.51
N ALA A 184 -22.68 5.18 6.67
CA ALA A 184 -23.04 4.24 7.74
C ALA A 184 -24.42 4.54 8.33
N GLN A 185 -24.76 5.82 8.53
CA GLN A 185 -26.07 6.24 9.03
C GLN A 185 -27.19 5.96 8.01
N GLU A 186 -26.96 6.24 6.72
CA GLU A 186 -27.91 5.92 5.65
C GLU A 186 -28.17 4.42 5.59
N ARG A 187 -27.10 3.61 5.65
CA ARG A 187 -27.21 2.14 5.67
C ARG A 187 -27.99 1.65 6.88
N TYR A 188 -27.72 2.21 8.06
CA TYR A 188 -28.46 1.86 9.28
C TYR A 188 -29.96 2.16 9.12
N THR A 189 -30.30 3.35 8.61
CA THR A 189 -31.68 3.79 8.38
C THR A 189 -32.39 2.91 7.35
N MET A 190 -31.73 2.56 6.23
CA MET A 190 -32.29 1.65 5.23
C MET A 190 -32.52 0.24 5.80
N ASN A 191 -31.59 -0.27 6.60
CA ASN A 191 -31.75 -1.58 7.24
C ASN A 191 -32.89 -1.60 8.26
N ASP A 192 -33.12 -0.49 8.96
CA ASP A 192 -34.26 -0.33 9.88
C ASP A 192 -35.60 -0.37 9.13
N VAL A 193 -35.69 0.33 7.99
CA VAL A 193 -36.89 0.38 7.14
C VAL A 193 -37.16 -0.94 6.41
N LEU A 194 -36.12 -1.66 5.99
CA LEU A 194 -36.24 -2.91 5.22
C LEU A 194 -36.22 -4.17 6.11
N GLY A 195 -35.85 -4.03 7.37
CA GLY A 195 -35.71 -5.10 8.35
C GLY A 195 -36.90 -5.28 9.30
N SER A 196 -37.97 -4.50 9.14
CA SER A 196 -39.25 -4.62 9.85
C SER A 196 -40.29 -5.41 9.06
#